data_AF-A0A947VQI7-F1
#
_entry.id   AF-A0A947VQI7-F1
#
_cell.length_a   1.000
_cell.length_b   1.000
_cell.length_c   1.000
_cell.angle_alpha   90.00
_cell.angle_beta   90.00
_cell.angle_gamma   90.00
#
_symmetry.space_group_name_H-M   'P 1'
#
loop_
_entity.id
_entity.type
_entity.pdbx_description
1 polymer ?
#
loop_
_entity_poly.entity_id
_entity_poly.type
_entity_poly.pdbx_seq_one_letter_code
_entity_poly.pdbx_strand_id
1 'polypeptide(L)'
;MKSRRMVAACAVAILLASAGSAFGQAKGQVISIPGFGDVGVQKKGDVYTVGLSDWGTWDFSGKFNSAKDFDLATSVPSDQFTKYLPGAGQMLSVLGLSTVDLRLKPSGLGVGLSLEDGGLGALRGSVTEALSQVKALGVVIDAVISGLEIRSVVVNASVFGKTLKGTVQGEIAVIGKKLKFKEEGELDLKKLLNGIVDDIVPAVSDFAADAAKAAYKASKAAIVSVGKSGLKKVDQAWDAVSDFTKEAVKTIDYATNSYDTNLKKDLPKFIKAKASPMLKEGNRVMDELYADLLPLVRNMDGKEKSDAVAEAFAEVVPSLDKRWKSIYDDDSVKKWSTLESREKELRKKYRAGIQERWDEHKAYREKTIARLMDSKPLVRIKRTPQEALRLLEFYAAARVPVIIETKADLYALDVQGGVKEPAKNGTNVFFYPTHGQANEQWLLVPAGKPNAYHFQSLHSGRFIHISNAKDEQGSSLVIWDGAGAEYPQTVFTAKADADGSLRFYSQKGYALDLAGGVPKDRADLILWKSHGGAGQAFYVFPAPEPAAQPGAKK
;
A
#
# COMPACT_ATOMS: atom_id res chain seq x y z
N MET A 1 40.71 85.26 -4.81
CA MET A 1 39.47 85.65 -4.11
C MET A 1 38.48 84.50 -4.18
N LYS A 2 37.99 84.04 -3.01
CA LYS A 2 36.67 83.41 -2.66
C LYS A 2 35.92 82.68 -3.80
N SER A 3 35.38 81.46 -3.70
CA SER A 3 35.07 80.55 -2.58
C SER A 3 34.38 79.26 -3.12
N ARG A 4 34.64 78.10 -2.46
CA ARG A 4 33.69 77.02 -2.00
C ARG A 4 32.63 76.45 -2.98
N ARG A 5 32.17 75.20 -2.96
CA ARG A 5 32.45 73.86 -2.38
C ARG A 5 31.36 72.90 -2.96
N MET A 6 31.72 71.62 -3.18
CA MET A 6 30.91 70.38 -3.03
C MET A 6 29.62 70.17 -3.86
N VAL A 7 29.54 69.18 -4.77
CA VAL A 7 29.39 67.70 -4.63
C VAL A 7 27.94 67.23 -4.34
N ALA A 8 27.35 66.48 -5.29
CA ALA A 8 26.67 65.16 -5.13
C ALA A 8 25.35 64.97 -5.92
N ALA A 9 25.23 63.75 -6.47
CA ALA A 9 24.03 62.90 -6.64
C ALA A 9 23.46 62.67 -8.06
N CYS A 10 24.06 61.66 -8.69
CA CYS A 10 23.45 60.49 -9.35
C CYS A 10 22.33 60.64 -10.40
N ALA A 11 22.72 60.27 -11.62
CA ALA A 11 21.91 59.60 -12.63
C ALA A 11 21.12 58.41 -12.05
N VAL A 12 19.84 58.28 -12.43
CA VAL A 12 19.12 57.05 -12.81
C VAL A 12 17.78 57.51 -13.43
N ALA A 13 17.77 57.82 -14.73
CA ALA A 13 16.54 57.91 -15.51
C ALA A 13 16.30 56.54 -16.15
N ILE A 14 15.70 55.63 -15.39
CA ILE A 14 15.36 54.27 -15.82
C ILE A 14 14.10 54.29 -16.68
N LEU A 15 14.27 53.83 -17.92
CA LEU A 15 13.39 52.94 -18.67
C LEU A 15 12.19 52.38 -17.88
N LEU A 16 10.97 52.91 -18.14
CA LEU A 16 9.71 52.17 -18.01
C LEU A 16 8.71 52.74 -19.02
N ALA A 17 9.07 52.65 -20.30
CA ALA A 17 8.21 52.95 -21.43
C ALA A 17 7.66 51.65 -22.04
N SER A 18 6.71 51.01 -21.35
CA SER A 18 5.78 50.04 -21.97
C SER A 18 4.55 49.77 -21.08
N ALA A 19 3.97 50.84 -20.53
CA ALA A 19 2.61 50.88 -19.96
C ALA A 19 2.04 52.31 -19.97
N GLY A 20 2.89 53.33 -20.01
CA GLY A 20 2.49 54.74 -19.94
C GLY A 20 1.94 55.38 -21.21
N SER A 21 2.06 54.75 -22.40
CA SER A 21 1.69 55.41 -23.66
C SER A 21 0.17 55.49 -23.93
N ALA A 22 -0.68 54.80 -23.16
CA ALA A 22 -2.13 54.90 -23.27
C ALA A 22 -2.79 55.84 -22.23
N PHE A 23 -2.06 56.29 -21.21
CA PHE A 23 -2.62 57.10 -20.11
C PHE A 23 -2.37 58.62 -20.24
N GLY A 24 -1.61 59.04 -21.25
CA GLY A 24 -1.06 60.41 -21.35
C GLY A 24 -2.02 61.53 -21.76
N GLN A 25 -3.34 61.34 -21.90
CA GLN A 25 -4.22 62.39 -22.46
C GLN A 25 -5.57 62.65 -21.77
N ALA A 26 -5.82 62.11 -20.58
CA ALA A 26 -6.95 62.54 -19.73
C ALA A 26 -6.46 62.93 -18.34
N LYS A 27 -7.08 63.94 -17.69
CA LYS A 27 -6.80 64.39 -16.30
C LYS A 27 -7.02 63.26 -15.28
N GLY A 28 -6.12 62.28 -15.25
CA GLY A 28 -6.10 61.21 -14.26
C GLY A 28 -5.48 61.70 -12.96
N GLN A 29 -5.97 61.21 -11.83
CA GLN A 29 -5.34 61.43 -10.52
C GLN A 29 -4.25 60.38 -10.32
N VAL A 30 -3.11 60.78 -9.74
CA VAL A 30 -2.05 59.87 -9.34
C VAL A 30 -2.19 59.59 -7.85
N ILE A 31 -2.20 58.31 -7.49
CA ILE A 31 -2.23 57.86 -6.08
C ILE A 31 -1.05 56.95 -5.81
N SER A 32 -0.51 57.00 -4.59
CA SER A 32 0.58 56.10 -4.18
C SER A 32 -0.01 54.87 -3.50
N ILE A 33 0.28 53.69 -4.03
CA ILE A 33 -0.21 52.41 -3.54
C ILE A 33 0.96 51.59 -2.99
N PRO A 34 0.94 51.21 -1.70
CA PRO A 34 1.93 50.29 -1.15
C PRO A 34 2.07 49.02 -2.00
N GLY A 35 3.30 48.68 -2.39
CA GLY A 35 3.62 47.53 -3.24
C GLY A 35 3.57 47.78 -4.75
N PHE A 36 2.95 48.88 -5.22
CA PHE A 36 2.82 49.22 -6.65
C PHE A 36 3.41 50.59 -7.02
N GLY A 37 3.69 51.44 -6.03
CA GLY A 37 4.20 52.79 -6.24
C GLY A 37 3.10 53.75 -6.70
N ASP A 38 3.48 54.77 -7.46
CA ASP A 38 2.54 55.76 -7.97
C ASP A 38 1.79 55.21 -9.19
N VAL A 39 0.47 55.15 -9.08
CA VAL A 39 -0.43 54.59 -10.09
C VAL A 39 -1.42 55.64 -10.59
N GLY A 40 -1.72 55.61 -11.88
CA GLY A 40 -2.72 56.48 -12.51
C GLY A 40 -4.13 55.93 -12.35
N VAL A 41 -5.07 56.80 -12.01
CA VAL A 41 -6.51 56.49 -11.92
C VAL A 41 -7.30 57.38 -12.86
N GLN A 42 -8.14 56.76 -13.69
CA GLN A 42 -9.07 57.45 -14.58
C GLN A 42 -10.50 57.03 -14.26
N LYS A 43 -11.41 58.00 -14.11
CA LYS A 43 -12.84 57.73 -13.91
C LYS A 43 -13.58 57.76 -15.24
N LYS A 44 -14.34 56.70 -15.53
CA LYS A 44 -15.21 56.60 -16.71
C LYS A 44 -16.60 56.11 -16.28
N GLY A 45 -17.54 57.04 -16.13
CA GLY A 45 -18.84 56.75 -15.52
C GLY A 45 -18.68 56.33 -14.07
N ASP A 46 -19.24 55.18 -13.70
CA ASP A 46 -19.15 54.60 -12.34
C ASP A 46 -17.94 53.67 -12.13
N VAL A 47 -17.07 53.56 -13.15
CA VAL A 47 -15.88 52.70 -13.14
C VAL A 47 -14.60 53.53 -13.01
N TYR A 48 -13.63 53.01 -12.27
CA TYR A 48 -12.30 53.55 -12.06
C TYR A 48 -11.27 52.62 -12.71
N THR A 49 -10.66 53.07 -13.80
CA THR A 49 -9.61 52.35 -14.50
C THR A 49 -8.25 52.69 -13.87
N VAL A 50 -7.53 51.70 -13.35
CA VAL A 50 -6.28 51.84 -12.60
C VAL A 50 -5.15 51.10 -13.30
N GLY A 51 -4.02 51.77 -13.53
CA GLY A 51 -2.81 51.15 -14.07
C GLY A 51 -1.89 50.65 -12.95
N LEU A 52 -1.87 49.34 -12.69
CA LEU A 52 -1.00 48.71 -11.70
C LEU A 52 0.31 48.27 -12.37
N SER A 53 1.44 48.75 -11.85
CA SER A 53 2.79 48.38 -12.31
C SER A 53 2.97 46.86 -12.36
N ASP A 54 3.52 46.33 -13.45
CA ASP A 54 3.69 44.89 -13.76
C ASP A 54 2.42 44.04 -13.89
N TRP A 55 1.25 44.60 -13.56
CA TRP A 55 -0.04 43.90 -13.56
C TRP A 55 -0.98 44.39 -14.67
N GLY A 56 -0.68 45.52 -15.31
CA GLY A 56 -1.48 46.10 -16.37
C GLY A 56 -2.64 46.96 -15.85
N THR A 57 -3.65 47.15 -16.67
CA THR A 57 -4.76 48.06 -16.39
C THR A 57 -6.02 47.29 -16.01
N TRP A 58 -6.67 47.73 -14.94
CA TRP A 58 -7.83 47.05 -14.35
C TRP A 58 -8.95 48.03 -14.04
N ASP A 59 -10.18 47.57 -14.25
CA ASP A 59 -11.38 48.32 -13.93
C ASP A 59 -11.90 47.94 -12.55
N PHE A 60 -12.15 48.96 -11.72
CA PHE A 60 -12.71 48.83 -10.39
C PHE A 60 -14.00 49.65 -10.26
N SER A 61 -14.86 49.25 -9.32
CA SER A 61 -16.04 50.00 -8.92
C SER A 61 -15.97 50.34 -7.44
N GLY A 62 -16.65 51.40 -7.00
CA GLY A 62 -16.71 51.74 -5.57
C GLY A 62 -16.62 53.24 -5.31
N LYS A 63 -16.12 53.58 -4.12
CA LYS A 63 -16.07 54.96 -3.64
C LYS A 63 -14.67 55.52 -3.80
N PHE A 64 -14.57 56.71 -4.39
CA PHE A 64 -13.33 57.46 -4.47
C PHE A 64 -13.60 58.91 -4.10
N ASN A 65 -13.28 59.28 -2.86
CA ASN A 65 -13.48 60.63 -2.35
C ASN A 65 -12.19 61.46 -2.48
N SER A 66 -11.03 60.85 -2.22
CA SER A 66 -9.72 61.49 -2.36
C SER A 66 -8.59 60.45 -2.47
N ALA A 67 -7.37 60.88 -2.76
CA ALA A 67 -6.17 60.03 -2.75
C ALA A 67 -5.87 59.36 -1.38
N LYS A 68 -6.48 59.83 -0.30
CA LYS A 68 -6.35 59.25 1.05
C LYS A 68 -7.61 58.52 1.53
N ASP A 69 -8.69 58.57 0.76
CA ASP A 69 -9.99 58.02 1.12
C ASP A 69 -10.69 57.47 -0.13
N PHE A 70 -10.41 56.19 -0.41
CA PHE A 70 -11.04 55.43 -1.48
C PHE A 70 -11.15 53.95 -1.09
N ASP A 71 -12.14 53.30 -1.65
CA ASP A 71 -12.40 51.88 -1.49
C ASP A 71 -12.99 51.35 -2.80
N LEU A 72 -12.11 50.74 -3.58
CA LEU A 72 -12.38 50.28 -4.94
C LEU A 72 -12.29 48.75 -4.97
N ALA A 73 -13.28 48.10 -5.57
CA ALA A 73 -13.38 46.64 -5.65
C ALA A 73 -13.55 46.17 -7.09
N THR A 74 -12.98 45.01 -7.39
CA THR A 74 -13.19 44.28 -8.64
C THR A 74 -13.12 42.78 -8.38
N SER A 75 -13.70 41.98 -9.26
CA SER A 75 -13.61 40.52 -9.20
C SER A 75 -12.96 40.03 -10.49
N VAL A 76 -11.89 39.27 -10.38
CA VAL A 76 -11.08 38.83 -11.52
C VAL A 76 -11.04 37.31 -11.61
N PRO A 77 -11.04 36.72 -12.82
CA PRO A 77 -10.79 35.29 -12.97
C PRO A 77 -9.47 34.88 -12.30
N SER A 78 -9.49 33.77 -11.56
CA SER A 78 -8.33 33.32 -10.79
C SER A 78 -7.13 32.97 -11.68
N ASP A 79 -7.36 32.41 -12.86
CA ASP A 79 -6.31 32.12 -13.86
C ASP A 79 -5.61 33.38 -14.40
N GLN A 80 -6.30 34.52 -14.44
CA GLN A 80 -5.71 35.82 -14.78
C GLN A 80 -4.92 36.39 -13.61
N PHE A 81 -5.46 36.31 -12.39
CA PHE A 81 -4.79 36.77 -11.18
C PHE A 81 -3.48 36.02 -10.91
N THR A 82 -3.47 34.70 -11.09
CA THR A 82 -2.31 33.83 -10.81
C THR A 82 -1.13 34.04 -11.76
N LYS A 83 -1.33 34.64 -12.94
CA LYS A 83 -0.23 35.03 -13.85
C LYS A 83 0.72 36.05 -13.21
N TYR A 84 0.20 36.91 -12.34
CA TYR A 84 0.96 37.98 -11.70
C TYR A 84 1.51 37.58 -10.34
N LEU A 85 0.94 36.53 -9.73
CA LEU A 85 1.39 35.93 -8.47
C LEU A 85 1.52 34.40 -8.58
N PRO A 86 2.54 33.87 -9.30
CA PRO A 86 2.69 32.43 -9.51
C PRO A 86 2.75 31.62 -8.20
N GLY A 87 3.38 32.16 -7.16
CA GLY A 87 3.46 31.53 -5.84
C GLY A 87 2.12 31.47 -5.09
N ALA A 88 1.24 32.46 -5.29
CA ALA A 88 -0.12 32.45 -4.73
C ALA A 88 -1.07 31.52 -5.50
N GLY A 89 -0.75 31.18 -6.74
CA GLY A 89 -1.66 30.44 -7.61
C GLY A 89 -1.92 29.00 -7.19
N GLN A 90 -0.94 28.33 -6.56
CA GLN A 90 -1.17 27.00 -6.01
C GLN A 90 -2.16 27.02 -4.85
N MET A 91 -2.05 28.01 -3.95
CA MET A 91 -2.97 28.17 -2.83
C MET A 91 -4.39 28.50 -3.32
N LEU A 92 -4.53 29.45 -4.24
CA LEU A 92 -5.84 29.84 -4.78
C LEU A 92 -6.51 28.72 -5.59
N SER A 93 -5.71 27.92 -6.31
CA SER A 93 -6.20 26.72 -7.00
C SER A 93 -6.71 25.67 -6.03
N VAL A 94 -6.02 25.44 -4.91
CA VAL A 94 -6.45 24.48 -3.88
C VAL A 94 -7.71 24.97 -3.15
N LEU A 95 -7.91 26.28 -3.05
CA LEU A 95 -9.15 26.87 -2.54
C LEU A 95 -10.32 26.79 -3.54
N GLY A 96 -10.11 26.26 -4.75
CA GLY A 96 -11.18 25.98 -5.73
C GLY A 96 -11.83 27.22 -6.33
N LEU A 97 -11.13 28.36 -6.31
CA LEU A 97 -11.69 29.65 -6.70
C LEU A 97 -11.66 29.85 -8.21
N SER A 98 -12.81 30.16 -8.81
CA SER A 98 -12.92 30.61 -10.21
C SER A 98 -12.66 32.11 -10.36
N THR A 99 -12.91 32.90 -9.31
CA THR A 99 -12.65 34.34 -9.24
C THR A 99 -12.00 34.75 -7.92
N VAL A 100 -11.34 35.89 -7.91
CA VAL A 100 -10.69 36.50 -6.75
C VAL A 100 -11.18 37.94 -6.61
N ASP A 101 -11.67 38.30 -5.44
CA ASP A 101 -12.08 39.67 -5.14
C ASP A 101 -10.87 40.50 -4.70
N LEU A 102 -10.61 41.56 -5.45
CA LEU A 102 -9.54 42.51 -5.21
C LEU A 102 -10.11 43.82 -4.69
N ARG A 103 -9.50 44.35 -3.64
CA ARG A 103 -9.93 45.59 -3.00
C ARG A 103 -8.76 46.54 -2.86
N LEU A 104 -8.78 47.62 -3.64
CA LEU A 104 -7.77 48.65 -3.65
C LEU A 104 -8.15 49.76 -2.66
N LYS A 105 -7.26 50.01 -1.70
CA LYS A 105 -7.39 51.02 -0.64
C LYS A 105 -6.09 51.83 -0.51
N PRO A 106 -6.08 52.96 0.22
CA PRO A 106 -4.84 53.69 0.52
C PRO A 106 -3.76 52.81 1.17
N SER A 107 -4.16 51.74 1.86
CA SER A 107 -3.26 50.77 2.49
C SER A 107 -2.66 49.74 1.52
N GLY A 108 -3.10 49.68 0.27
CA GLY A 108 -2.61 48.70 -0.73
C GLY A 108 -3.72 47.96 -1.47
N LEU A 109 -3.31 46.93 -2.23
CA LEU A 109 -4.21 46.00 -2.90
C LEU A 109 -4.48 44.79 -1.99
N GLY A 110 -5.68 44.73 -1.43
CA GLY A 110 -6.16 43.62 -0.62
C GLY A 110 -6.79 42.51 -1.45
N VAL A 111 -6.63 41.28 -0.96
CA VAL A 111 -7.31 40.08 -1.43
C VAL A 111 -8.13 39.55 -0.25
N GLY A 112 -9.44 39.51 -0.42
CA GLY A 112 -10.37 39.01 0.59
C GLY A 112 -11.13 37.83 0.04
N LEU A 113 -11.11 36.70 0.74
CA LEU A 113 -11.86 35.50 0.36
C LEU A 113 -12.50 34.90 1.60
N SER A 114 -13.79 34.61 1.51
CA SER A 114 -14.50 33.83 2.52
C SER A 114 -15.23 32.71 1.80
N LEU A 115 -14.89 31.48 2.14
CA LEU A 115 -15.55 30.29 1.65
C LEU A 115 -16.30 29.63 2.80
N GLU A 116 -17.60 29.45 2.60
CA GLU A 116 -18.49 28.66 3.45
C GLU A 116 -18.97 27.44 2.66
N ASP A 117 -19.42 26.40 3.38
CA ASP A 117 -19.74 25.05 2.91
C ASP A 117 -20.16 24.92 1.41
N GLY A 118 -19.51 23.97 0.70
CA GLY A 118 -19.83 23.59 -0.68
C GLY A 118 -18.72 23.81 -1.72
N GLY A 119 -17.69 24.61 -1.41
CA GLY A 119 -16.57 24.93 -2.32
C GLY A 119 -15.19 24.35 -1.94
N LEU A 120 -15.06 23.68 -0.79
CA LEU A 120 -13.77 23.33 -0.17
C LEU A 120 -13.22 21.95 -0.58
N GLY A 121 -13.77 21.33 -1.62
CA GLY A 121 -13.44 19.96 -2.02
C GLY A 121 -11.96 19.75 -2.39
N ALA A 122 -11.34 20.73 -3.05
CA ALA A 122 -9.93 20.67 -3.42
C ALA A 122 -9.00 20.77 -2.20
N LEU A 123 -9.24 21.72 -1.29
CA LEU A 123 -8.51 21.83 -0.03
C LEU A 123 -8.68 20.59 0.83
N ARG A 124 -9.90 20.06 0.95
CA ARG A 124 -10.14 18.79 1.64
C ARG A 124 -9.33 17.65 1.03
N GLY A 125 -9.24 17.59 -0.31
CA GLY A 125 -8.39 16.65 -1.03
C GLY A 125 -6.92 16.77 -0.65
N SER A 126 -6.36 17.98 -0.66
CA SER A 126 -4.96 18.23 -0.29
C SER A 126 -4.67 17.93 1.19
N VAL A 127 -5.57 18.29 2.10
CA VAL A 127 -5.44 17.96 3.54
C VAL A 127 -5.53 16.44 3.75
N THR A 128 -6.44 15.76 3.04
CA THR A 128 -6.56 14.29 3.06
C THR A 128 -5.27 13.63 2.58
N GLU A 129 -4.68 14.14 1.50
CA GLU A 129 -3.40 13.64 0.98
C GLU A 129 -2.27 13.85 2.01
N ALA A 130 -2.17 15.02 2.62
CA ALA A 130 -1.16 15.32 3.64
C ALA A 130 -1.33 14.42 4.88
N LEU A 131 -2.56 14.29 5.42
CA LEU A 131 -2.86 13.40 6.55
C LEU A 131 -2.53 11.95 6.26
N SER A 132 -2.73 11.48 5.01
CA SER A 132 -2.41 10.10 4.61
C SER A 132 -0.91 9.76 4.70
N GLN A 133 -0.04 10.77 4.78
CA GLN A 133 1.41 10.60 4.96
C GLN A 133 1.83 10.56 6.45
N VAL A 134 0.91 10.84 7.38
CA VAL A 134 1.20 10.86 8.81
C VAL A 134 1.16 9.44 9.38
N LYS A 135 2.34 8.85 9.61
CA LYS A 135 2.49 7.48 10.12
C LYS A 135 1.66 7.20 11.39
N ALA A 136 1.56 8.17 12.30
CA ALA A 136 0.84 8.03 13.57
C ALA A 136 -0.68 7.81 13.39
N LEU A 137 -1.25 8.21 12.26
CA LEU A 137 -2.67 8.06 11.96
C LEU A 137 -3.00 6.75 11.25
N GLY A 138 -2.01 5.90 10.92
CA GLY A 138 -2.17 4.79 9.97
C GLY A 138 -3.36 3.85 10.26
N VAL A 139 -3.62 3.52 11.53
CA VAL A 139 -4.74 2.63 11.92
C VAL A 139 -6.12 3.30 11.90
N VAL A 140 -6.17 4.64 11.89
CA VAL A 140 -7.42 5.42 11.96
C VAL A 140 -7.61 6.35 10.76
N ILE A 141 -6.72 6.30 9.77
CA ILE A 141 -6.66 7.31 8.71
C ILE A 141 -7.97 7.41 7.93
N ASP A 142 -8.62 6.29 7.62
CA ASP A 142 -9.90 6.28 6.91
C ASP A 142 -11.02 6.92 7.74
N ALA A 143 -11.06 6.66 9.04
CA ALA A 143 -12.02 7.28 9.94
C ALA A 143 -11.76 8.79 10.05
N VAL A 144 -10.49 9.20 10.20
CA VAL A 144 -10.09 10.61 10.26
C VAL A 144 -10.47 11.34 8.97
N ILE A 145 -10.18 10.77 7.80
CA ILE A 145 -10.54 11.33 6.49
C ILE A 145 -12.06 11.38 6.31
N SER A 146 -12.77 10.30 6.67
CA SER A 146 -14.24 10.24 6.56
C SER A 146 -14.92 11.23 7.48
N GLY A 147 -14.35 11.50 8.66
CA GLY A 147 -14.85 12.48 9.62
C GLY A 147 -14.33 13.90 9.39
N LEU A 148 -13.46 14.13 8.39
CA LEU A 148 -12.87 15.44 8.11
C LEU A 148 -13.83 16.32 7.31
N GLU A 149 -14.23 17.42 7.94
CA GLU A 149 -15.02 18.51 7.38
C GLU A 149 -14.23 19.82 7.51
N ILE A 150 -14.01 20.52 6.39
CA ILE A 150 -13.52 21.90 6.43
C ILE A 150 -14.76 22.79 6.35
N ARG A 151 -15.05 23.55 7.41
CA ARG A 151 -16.32 24.30 7.57
C ARG A 151 -16.22 25.72 7.05
N SER A 152 -15.07 26.36 7.30
CA SER A 152 -14.83 27.72 6.84
C SER A 152 -13.37 27.94 6.56
N VAL A 153 -13.09 28.77 5.56
CA VAL A 153 -11.76 29.31 5.28
C VAL A 153 -11.90 30.78 4.94
N VAL A 154 -11.18 31.61 5.67
CA VAL A 154 -11.13 33.05 5.49
C VAL A 154 -9.69 33.45 5.20
N VAL A 155 -9.48 34.10 4.06
CA VAL A 155 -8.21 34.68 3.65
C VAL A 155 -8.33 36.20 3.69
N ASN A 156 -7.48 36.83 4.49
CA ASN A 156 -7.31 38.27 4.53
C ASN A 156 -5.86 38.59 4.22
N ALA A 157 -5.57 38.94 2.97
CA ALA A 157 -4.20 39.18 2.51
C ALA A 157 -4.06 40.49 1.76
N SER A 158 -2.83 40.95 1.61
CA SER A 158 -2.47 42.06 0.75
C SER A 158 -1.31 41.67 -0.15
N VAL A 159 -1.32 42.22 -1.36
CA VAL A 159 -0.27 42.02 -2.34
C VAL A 159 0.92 42.91 -1.97
N PHE A 160 2.10 42.31 -1.82
CA PHE A 160 3.36 43.02 -1.61
C PHE A 160 4.37 42.58 -2.66
N GLY A 161 4.46 43.33 -3.77
CA GLY A 161 5.26 42.94 -4.93
C GLY A 161 4.71 41.65 -5.56
N LYS A 162 5.48 40.56 -5.48
CA LYS A 162 5.11 39.24 -6.04
C LYS A 162 4.64 38.21 -5.01
N THR A 163 4.35 38.63 -3.78
CA THR A 163 3.87 37.74 -2.70
C THR A 163 2.55 38.21 -2.10
N LEU A 164 1.81 37.27 -1.51
CA LEU A 164 0.64 37.56 -0.67
C LEU A 164 1.06 37.46 0.79
N LYS A 165 0.79 38.53 1.56
CA LYS A 165 1.00 38.52 3.00
C LYS A 165 -0.28 38.82 3.73
N GLY A 166 -0.57 38.07 4.78
CA GLY A 166 -1.77 38.24 5.57
C GLY A 166 -2.06 37.04 6.44
N THR A 167 -3.34 36.74 6.61
CA THR A 167 -3.84 35.67 7.46
C THR A 167 -4.74 34.74 6.68
N VAL A 168 -4.56 33.43 6.86
CA VAL A 168 -5.52 32.40 6.49
C VAL A 168 -5.99 31.74 7.76
N GLN A 169 -7.29 31.68 7.99
CA GLN A 169 -7.85 31.05 9.18
C GLN A 169 -9.16 30.35 8.88
N GLY A 170 -9.54 29.39 9.69
CA GLY A 170 -10.76 28.65 9.45
C GLY A 170 -11.11 27.69 10.56
N GLU A 171 -12.23 27.00 10.36
CA GLU A 171 -12.74 25.99 11.27
C GLU A 171 -12.81 24.62 10.58
N ILE A 172 -12.35 23.60 11.28
CA ILE A 172 -12.36 22.20 10.85
C ILE A 172 -13.14 21.39 11.88
N ALA A 173 -13.89 20.39 11.43
CA ALA A 173 -14.35 19.32 12.30
C ALA A 173 -13.72 17.99 11.88
N VAL A 174 -13.32 17.19 12.86
CA VAL A 174 -12.72 15.87 12.65
C VAL A 174 -13.03 14.96 13.82
N ILE A 175 -13.63 13.80 13.57
CA ILE A 175 -14.01 12.81 14.60
C ILE A 175 -14.77 13.48 15.78
N GLY A 176 -15.76 14.33 15.47
CA GLY A 176 -16.56 15.02 16.48
C GLY A 176 -15.84 16.15 17.24
N LYS A 177 -14.56 16.41 16.97
CA LYS A 177 -13.82 17.56 17.52
C LYS A 177 -13.87 18.74 16.56
N LYS A 178 -14.04 19.94 17.10
CA LYS A 178 -13.96 21.20 16.34
C LYS A 178 -12.62 21.86 16.62
N LEU A 179 -11.93 22.24 15.55
CA LEU A 179 -10.60 22.83 15.56
C LEU A 179 -10.63 24.16 14.82
N LYS A 180 -9.73 25.05 15.22
CA LYS A 180 -9.47 26.31 14.52
C LYS A 180 -8.02 26.29 14.09
N PHE A 181 -7.78 26.62 12.82
CA PHE A 181 -6.43 26.79 12.30
C PHE A 181 -6.22 28.26 11.92
N LYS A 182 -4.98 28.73 12.03
CA LYS A 182 -4.59 30.09 11.68
C LYS A 182 -3.13 30.16 11.26
N GLU A 183 -2.91 30.67 10.06
CA GLU A 183 -1.59 30.94 9.49
C GLU A 183 -1.42 32.42 9.19
N GLU A 184 -0.27 32.99 9.52
CA GLU A 184 0.03 34.41 9.34
C GLU A 184 1.36 34.63 8.61
N GLY A 185 1.47 35.77 7.93
CA GLY A 185 2.67 36.19 7.23
C GLY A 185 2.57 35.92 5.73
N GLU A 186 3.66 35.44 5.12
CA GLU A 186 3.65 35.08 3.70
C GLU A 186 2.85 33.81 3.48
N LEU A 187 1.78 33.93 2.68
CA LEU A 187 0.83 32.85 2.45
C LEU A 187 1.44 31.81 1.51
N ASP A 188 1.61 30.59 2.03
CA ASP A 188 2.23 29.45 1.36
C ASP A 188 1.38 28.20 1.59
N LEU A 189 1.12 27.45 0.51
CA LEU A 189 0.26 26.26 0.56
C LEU A 189 0.84 25.17 1.47
N LYS A 190 2.16 24.97 1.43
CA LYS A 190 2.80 23.92 2.23
C LYS A 190 2.73 24.25 3.72
N LYS A 191 2.94 25.51 4.09
CA LYS A 191 2.75 25.98 5.47
C LYS A 191 1.31 25.78 5.94
N LEU A 192 0.34 26.18 5.11
CA LEU A 192 -1.09 26.00 5.42
C LEU A 192 -1.46 24.52 5.64
N LEU A 193 -1.05 23.63 4.74
CA LEU A 193 -1.33 22.21 4.87
C LEU A 193 -0.66 21.62 6.11
N ASN A 194 0.60 21.99 6.38
CA ASN A 194 1.31 21.54 7.57
C ASN A 194 0.64 22.02 8.85
N GLY A 195 0.26 23.30 8.95
CA GLY A 195 -0.42 23.85 10.12
C GLY A 195 -1.74 23.15 10.40
N ILE A 196 -2.56 22.91 9.36
CA ILE A 196 -3.81 22.13 9.49
C ILE A 196 -3.54 20.71 9.98
N VAL A 197 -2.50 20.04 9.47
CA VAL A 197 -2.12 18.69 9.93
C VAL A 197 -1.65 18.72 11.38
N ASP A 198 -0.85 19.72 11.76
CA ASP A 198 -0.32 19.92 13.11
C ASP A 198 -1.42 20.21 14.13
N ASP A 199 -2.54 20.82 13.71
CA ASP A 199 -3.73 20.98 14.54
C ASP A 199 -4.56 19.70 14.66
N ILE A 200 -4.72 18.94 13.57
CA ILE A 200 -5.53 17.71 13.53
C ILE A 200 -4.86 16.57 14.31
N VAL A 201 -3.56 16.35 14.13
CA VAL A 201 -2.85 15.17 14.66
C VAL A 201 -2.98 15.05 16.19
N PRO A 202 -2.71 16.10 16.99
CA PRO A 202 -2.91 16.06 18.44
C PRO A 202 -4.39 15.91 18.82
N ALA A 203 -5.31 16.50 18.05
CA ALA A 203 -6.74 16.39 18.35
C ALA A 203 -7.24 14.94 18.24
N VAL A 204 -6.71 14.15 17.31
CA VAL A 204 -7.15 12.76 17.11
C VAL A 204 -6.22 11.72 17.76
N SER A 205 -5.19 12.15 18.50
CA SER A 205 -4.17 11.24 19.04
C SER A 205 -4.74 10.19 20.00
N ASP A 206 -5.69 10.55 20.86
CA ASP A 206 -6.30 9.61 21.81
C ASP A 206 -7.12 8.55 21.06
N PHE A 207 -7.89 8.98 20.06
CA PHE A 207 -8.64 8.08 19.18
C PHE A 207 -7.71 7.12 18.44
N ALA A 208 -6.59 7.64 17.90
CA ALA A 208 -5.56 6.83 17.25
C ALA A 208 -4.91 5.83 18.22
N ALA A 209 -4.59 6.26 19.44
CA ALA A 209 -3.99 5.41 20.45
C ALA A 209 -4.93 4.29 20.91
N ASP A 210 -6.21 4.59 21.12
CA ASP A 210 -7.20 3.59 21.54
C ASP A 210 -7.52 2.60 20.43
N ALA A 211 -7.62 3.07 19.18
CA ALA A 211 -7.74 2.19 18.01
C ALA A 211 -6.51 1.29 17.85
N ALA A 212 -5.30 1.82 18.05
CA ALA A 212 -4.07 1.02 18.01
C ALA A 212 -4.04 -0.06 19.09
N LYS A 213 -4.44 0.26 20.33
CA LYS A 213 -4.57 -0.73 21.42
C LYS A 213 -5.60 -1.81 21.08
N ALA A 214 -6.74 -1.43 20.53
CA ALA A 214 -7.80 -2.36 20.14
C ALA A 214 -7.34 -3.28 19.00
N ALA A 215 -6.68 -2.72 17.98
CA ALA A 215 -6.09 -3.47 16.88
C ALA A 215 -5.03 -4.46 17.39
N TYR A 216 -4.13 -4.03 18.27
CA TYR A 216 -3.14 -4.90 18.90
C TYR A 216 -3.79 -6.06 19.68
N LYS A 217 -4.82 -5.77 20.48
CA LYS A 217 -5.56 -6.80 21.22
C LYS A 217 -6.24 -7.81 20.29
N ALA A 218 -6.84 -7.34 19.20
CA ALA A 218 -7.46 -8.19 18.18
C ALA A 218 -6.42 -9.07 17.48
N SER A 219 -5.30 -8.49 17.06
CA SER A 219 -4.17 -9.23 16.47
C SER A 219 -3.66 -10.30 17.41
N LYS A 220 -3.48 -9.99 18.71
CA LYS A 220 -3.06 -10.98 19.71
C LYS A 220 -4.05 -12.14 19.84
N ALA A 221 -5.35 -11.85 19.89
CA ALA A 221 -6.39 -12.89 19.94
C ALA A 221 -6.38 -13.78 18.67
N ALA A 222 -6.18 -13.17 17.50
CA ALA A 222 -6.05 -13.90 16.24
C ALA A 222 -4.80 -14.80 16.23
N ILE A 223 -3.65 -14.31 16.72
CA ILE A 223 -2.41 -15.08 16.86
C ILE A 223 -2.62 -16.31 17.74
N VAL A 224 -3.26 -16.16 18.89
CA VAL A 224 -3.58 -17.29 19.79
C VAL A 224 -4.51 -18.30 19.10
N SER A 225 -5.51 -17.82 18.35
CA SER A 225 -6.40 -18.68 17.56
C SER A 225 -5.65 -19.49 16.50
N VAL A 226 -4.71 -18.84 15.80
CA VAL A 226 -3.82 -19.46 14.82
C VAL A 226 -2.95 -20.54 15.46
N GLY A 227 -2.37 -20.29 16.64
CA GLY A 227 -1.64 -21.31 17.42
C GLY A 227 -2.50 -22.54 17.76
N LYS A 228 -3.74 -22.33 18.23
CA LYS A 228 -4.70 -23.41 18.51
C LYS A 228 -5.10 -24.20 17.26
N SER A 229 -5.28 -23.51 16.13
CA SER A 229 -5.51 -24.15 14.82
C SER A 229 -4.31 -25.00 14.41
N GLY A 230 -3.09 -24.49 14.62
CA GLY A 230 -1.83 -25.22 14.45
C GLY A 230 -1.80 -26.52 15.27
N LEU A 231 -2.21 -26.48 16.53
CA LEU A 231 -2.26 -27.67 17.39
C LEU A 231 -3.23 -28.73 16.84
N LYS A 232 -4.41 -28.32 16.39
CA LYS A 232 -5.37 -29.23 15.73
C LYS A 232 -4.78 -29.86 14.46
N LYS A 233 -4.01 -29.08 13.68
CA LYS A 233 -3.32 -29.58 12.49
C LYS A 233 -2.22 -30.60 12.85
N VAL A 234 -1.54 -30.45 14.00
CA VAL A 234 -0.60 -31.46 14.53
C VAL A 234 -1.33 -32.77 14.83
N ASP A 235 -2.49 -32.72 15.49
CA ASP A 235 -3.25 -33.93 15.79
C ASP A 235 -3.72 -34.65 14.52
N GLN A 236 -4.25 -33.90 13.54
CA GLN A 236 -4.64 -34.45 12.23
C GLN A 236 -3.45 -35.06 11.47
N ALA A 237 -2.31 -34.37 11.48
CA ALA A 237 -1.07 -34.88 10.91
C ALA A 237 -0.66 -36.21 11.58
N TRP A 238 -0.74 -36.27 12.91
CA TRP A 238 -0.41 -37.47 13.65
C TRP A 238 -1.32 -38.65 13.32
N ASP A 239 -2.63 -38.43 13.25
CA ASP A 239 -3.58 -39.49 12.91
C ASP A 239 -3.27 -40.09 11.53
N ALA A 240 -3.02 -39.24 10.53
CA ALA A 240 -2.62 -39.67 9.20
C ALA A 240 -1.28 -40.44 9.19
N VAL A 241 -0.28 -39.97 9.95
CA VAL A 241 1.03 -40.63 10.08
C VAL A 241 0.88 -41.99 10.74
N SER A 242 0.11 -42.07 11.81
CA SER A 242 -0.12 -43.30 12.59
C SER A 242 -0.73 -44.40 11.72
N ASP A 243 -1.76 -44.07 10.95
CA ASP A 243 -2.46 -45.05 10.11
C ASP A 243 -1.60 -45.51 8.93
N PHE A 244 -0.93 -44.57 8.24
CA PHE A 244 0.00 -44.94 7.17
C PHE A 244 1.14 -45.84 7.69
N THR A 245 1.70 -45.50 8.85
CA THR A 245 2.82 -46.24 9.44
C THR A 245 2.41 -47.67 9.78
N LYS A 246 1.21 -47.87 10.36
CA LYS A 246 0.70 -49.22 10.67
C LYS A 246 0.64 -50.10 9.43
N GLU A 247 0.17 -49.57 8.31
CA GLU A 247 0.08 -50.34 7.05
C GLU A 247 1.45 -50.58 6.42
N ALA A 248 2.31 -49.55 6.36
CA ALA A 248 3.64 -49.67 5.76
C ALA A 248 4.50 -50.71 6.50
N VAL A 249 4.43 -50.74 7.84
CA VAL A 249 5.21 -51.67 8.66
C VAL A 249 4.81 -53.13 8.47
N LYS A 250 3.52 -53.44 8.20
CA LYS A 250 3.06 -54.82 7.96
C LYS A 250 3.75 -55.48 6.76
N THR A 251 4.26 -54.68 5.82
CA THR A 251 4.94 -55.18 4.62
C THR A 251 6.40 -55.57 4.85
N ILE A 252 6.92 -55.37 6.05
CA ILE A 252 8.32 -55.63 6.41
C ILE A 252 8.42 -56.99 7.12
N ASP A 253 8.94 -57.99 6.41
CA ASP A 253 9.14 -59.33 6.95
C ASP A 253 10.48 -59.45 7.69
N TYR A 254 10.49 -59.05 8.97
CA TYR A 254 11.67 -59.16 9.82
C TYR A 254 11.78 -60.52 10.53
N ALA A 255 10.70 -61.30 10.57
CA ALA A 255 10.62 -62.52 11.38
C ALA A 255 11.23 -63.73 10.66
N THR A 256 11.17 -63.77 9.33
CA THR A 256 11.72 -64.86 8.51
C THR A 256 13.14 -64.58 7.99
N ASN A 257 13.57 -63.32 7.99
CA ASN A 257 14.85 -62.88 7.45
C ASN A 257 16.03 -63.07 8.42
N SER A 258 17.25 -63.21 7.87
CA SER A 258 18.47 -63.25 8.65
C SER A 258 18.76 -61.91 9.34
N TYR A 259 19.52 -61.93 10.44
CA TYR A 259 19.94 -60.71 11.14
C TYR A 259 20.59 -59.69 10.21
N ASP A 260 21.52 -60.12 9.35
CA ASP A 260 22.22 -59.23 8.42
C ASP A 260 21.27 -58.61 7.40
N THR A 261 20.27 -59.37 6.94
CA THR A 261 19.23 -58.87 6.03
C THR A 261 18.37 -57.83 6.74
N ASN A 262 17.91 -58.13 7.95
CA ASN A 262 17.14 -57.22 8.78
C ASN A 262 17.89 -55.92 9.05
N LEU A 263 19.18 -56.01 9.41
CA LEU A 263 20.03 -54.87 9.72
C LEU A 263 20.32 -53.99 8.49
N LYS A 264 20.61 -54.60 7.34
CA LYS A 264 21.06 -53.88 6.12
C LYS A 264 19.91 -53.41 5.24
N LYS A 265 18.77 -54.10 5.22
CA LYS A 265 17.68 -53.87 4.26
C LYS A 265 16.37 -53.45 4.93
N ASP A 266 15.93 -54.19 5.94
CA ASP A 266 14.59 -53.98 6.51
C ASP A 266 14.54 -52.85 7.53
N LEU A 267 15.60 -52.68 8.33
CA LEU A 267 15.72 -51.59 9.28
C LEU A 267 15.70 -50.21 8.61
N PRO A 268 16.49 -49.94 7.53
CA PRO A 268 16.36 -48.68 6.80
C PRO A 268 14.96 -48.43 6.23
N LYS A 269 14.27 -49.47 5.72
CA LYS A 269 12.89 -49.34 5.24
C LYS A 269 11.93 -49.01 6.38
N PHE A 270 12.11 -49.64 7.54
CA PHE A 270 11.30 -49.42 8.73
C PHE A 270 11.46 -48.00 9.28
N ILE A 271 12.71 -47.51 9.39
CA ILE A 271 13.03 -46.12 9.73
C ILE A 271 12.34 -45.18 8.74
N LYS A 272 12.50 -45.42 7.44
CA LYS A 272 11.89 -44.59 6.39
C LYS A 272 10.36 -44.56 6.49
N ALA A 273 9.73 -45.72 6.68
CA ALA A 273 8.28 -45.87 6.78
C ALA A 273 7.68 -45.09 7.96
N LYS A 274 8.40 -45.01 9.08
CA LYS A 274 7.98 -44.25 10.27
C LYS A 274 8.30 -42.76 10.18
N ALA A 275 9.53 -42.42 9.80
CA ALA A 275 10.02 -41.04 9.89
C ALA A 275 9.59 -40.17 8.70
N SER A 276 9.49 -40.71 7.49
CA SER A 276 9.18 -39.90 6.29
C SER A 276 7.78 -39.27 6.34
N PRO A 277 6.71 -39.99 6.76
CA PRO A 277 5.40 -39.38 6.93
C PRO A 277 5.40 -38.30 8.01
N MET A 278 6.07 -38.53 9.14
CA MET A 278 6.17 -37.55 10.23
C MET A 278 6.93 -36.28 9.79
N LEU A 279 8.03 -36.43 9.06
CA LEU A 279 8.77 -35.31 8.48
C LEU A 279 7.90 -34.50 7.53
N LYS A 280 7.21 -35.18 6.61
CA LYS A 280 6.32 -34.54 5.63
C LYS A 280 5.17 -33.78 6.30
N GLU A 281 4.43 -34.45 7.17
CA GLU A 281 3.25 -33.86 7.80
C GLU A 281 3.62 -32.83 8.88
N GLY A 282 4.72 -33.02 9.60
CA GLY A 282 5.25 -32.02 10.53
C GLY A 282 5.67 -30.73 9.81
N ASN A 283 6.37 -30.84 8.67
CA ASN A 283 6.73 -29.66 7.87
C ASN A 283 5.50 -28.98 7.27
N ARG A 284 4.48 -29.74 6.86
CA ARG A 284 3.20 -29.17 6.42
C ARG A 284 2.55 -28.29 7.50
N VAL A 285 2.50 -28.77 8.74
CA VAL A 285 1.93 -27.97 9.83
C VAL A 285 2.67 -26.65 9.99
N MET A 286 4.01 -26.66 9.85
CA MET A 286 4.82 -25.45 9.89
C MET A 286 4.49 -24.49 8.74
N ASP A 287 4.32 -25.00 7.52
CA ASP A 287 3.96 -24.17 6.35
C ASP A 287 2.57 -23.56 6.47
N GLU A 288 1.59 -24.33 6.92
CA GLU A 288 0.22 -23.84 7.11
C GLU A 288 0.15 -22.83 8.25
N LEU A 289 0.91 -23.03 9.32
CA LEU A 289 0.97 -22.08 10.43
C LEU A 289 1.71 -20.80 10.04
N TYR A 290 2.77 -20.92 9.25
CA TYR A 290 3.44 -19.78 8.63
C TYR A 290 2.46 -18.95 7.78
N ALA A 291 1.67 -19.63 6.94
CA ALA A 291 0.70 -18.97 6.07
C ALA A 291 -0.38 -18.22 6.86
N ASP A 292 -0.93 -18.85 7.89
CA ASP A 292 -1.97 -18.23 8.72
C ASP A 292 -1.41 -17.08 9.58
N LEU A 293 -0.13 -17.15 9.98
CA LEU A 293 0.48 -16.18 10.89
C LEU A 293 1.12 -14.99 10.18
N LEU A 294 1.67 -15.16 8.97
CA LEU A 294 2.39 -14.10 8.25
C LEU A 294 1.58 -12.79 8.12
N PRO A 295 0.29 -12.80 7.72
CA PRO A 295 -0.51 -11.58 7.62
C PRO A 295 -0.63 -10.82 8.96
N LEU A 296 -0.66 -11.55 10.07
CA LEU A 296 -0.83 -10.99 11.41
C LEU A 296 0.46 -10.36 11.95
N VAL A 297 1.61 -10.95 11.63
CA VAL A 297 2.90 -10.55 12.23
C VAL A 297 3.80 -9.76 11.29
N ARG A 298 3.55 -9.75 9.97
CA ARG A 298 4.46 -9.10 8.99
C ARG A 298 4.62 -7.59 9.16
N ASN A 299 3.62 -6.94 9.76
CA ASN A 299 3.64 -5.49 10.03
C ASN A 299 4.16 -5.17 11.44
N MET A 300 4.41 -6.18 12.28
CA MET A 300 5.01 -6.01 13.60
C MET A 300 6.53 -5.91 13.47
N ASP A 301 7.18 -5.25 14.42
CA ASP A 301 8.63 -5.16 14.49
C ASP A 301 9.18 -5.52 15.88
N GLY A 302 10.50 -5.68 15.94
CA GLY A 302 11.25 -5.88 17.19
C GLY A 302 10.68 -6.97 18.11
N LYS A 303 10.54 -6.60 19.39
CA LYS A 303 10.11 -7.52 20.46
C LYS A 303 8.65 -7.95 20.30
N GLU A 304 7.78 -7.08 19.80
CA GLU A 304 6.36 -7.39 19.60
C GLU A 304 6.21 -8.59 18.65
N LYS A 305 6.90 -8.53 17.50
CA LYS A 305 6.90 -9.61 16.53
C LYS A 305 7.46 -10.91 17.13
N SER A 306 8.56 -10.82 17.86
CA SER A 306 9.20 -11.97 18.49
C SER A 306 8.27 -12.65 19.49
N ASP A 307 7.61 -11.87 20.35
CA ASP A 307 6.69 -12.37 21.37
C ASP A 307 5.46 -13.02 20.70
N ALA A 308 4.89 -12.37 19.67
CA ALA A 308 3.76 -12.88 18.90
C ALA A 308 4.06 -14.22 18.20
N VAL A 309 5.22 -14.31 17.53
CA VAL A 309 5.66 -15.55 16.89
C VAL A 309 5.91 -16.63 17.93
N ALA A 310 6.61 -16.33 19.02
CA ALA A 310 6.86 -17.30 20.09
C ALA A 310 5.54 -17.83 20.70
N GLU A 311 4.56 -16.95 20.94
CA GLU A 311 3.24 -17.30 21.48
C GLU A 311 2.47 -18.23 20.52
N ALA A 312 2.51 -17.98 19.21
CA ALA A 312 1.86 -18.84 18.20
C ALA A 312 2.43 -20.27 18.17
N PHE A 313 3.74 -20.42 18.39
CA PHE A 313 4.44 -21.70 18.31
C PHE A 313 4.56 -22.43 19.66
N ALA A 314 4.20 -21.78 20.77
CA ALA A 314 4.44 -22.26 22.13
C ALA A 314 3.90 -23.67 22.42
N GLU A 315 2.74 -24.03 21.87
CA GLU A 315 2.13 -25.36 22.04
C GLU A 315 2.37 -26.28 20.84
N VAL A 316 2.51 -25.72 19.64
CA VAL A 316 2.67 -26.46 18.38
C VAL A 316 4.00 -27.20 18.37
N VAL A 317 5.08 -26.52 18.74
CA VAL A 317 6.44 -27.08 18.71
C VAL A 317 6.62 -28.23 19.70
N PRO A 318 6.26 -28.09 20.99
CA PRO A 318 6.32 -29.21 21.93
C PRO A 318 5.41 -30.39 21.52
N SER A 319 4.26 -30.13 20.90
CA SER A 319 3.38 -31.19 20.42
C SER A 319 4.03 -32.00 19.30
N LEU A 320 4.63 -31.33 18.31
CA LEU A 320 5.40 -32.00 17.25
C LEU A 320 6.58 -32.81 17.82
N ASP A 321 7.34 -32.23 18.75
CA ASP A 321 8.48 -32.90 19.39
C ASP A 321 8.02 -34.12 20.21
N LYS A 322 6.85 -34.07 20.85
CA LYS A 322 6.23 -35.22 21.53
C LYS A 322 5.90 -36.35 20.54
N ARG A 323 5.38 -36.03 19.35
CA ARG A 323 5.06 -37.02 18.31
C ARG A 323 6.34 -37.67 17.76
N TRP A 324 7.38 -36.88 17.48
CA TRP A 324 8.69 -37.41 17.10
C TRP A 324 9.30 -38.30 18.18
N LYS A 325 9.23 -37.87 19.45
CA LYS A 325 9.70 -38.67 20.58
C LYS A 325 8.99 -40.02 20.66
N SER A 326 7.68 -40.08 20.40
CA SER A 326 6.93 -41.35 20.36
C SER A 326 7.44 -42.31 19.30
N ILE A 327 7.93 -41.81 18.16
CA ILE A 327 8.53 -42.65 17.11
C ILE A 327 9.95 -43.07 17.52
N TYR A 328 10.71 -42.15 18.09
CA TYR A 328 12.08 -42.41 18.55
C TYR A 328 12.15 -43.47 19.66
N ASP A 329 11.21 -43.41 20.61
CA ASP A 329 11.12 -44.34 21.74
C ASP A 329 10.46 -45.68 21.36
N ASP A 330 10.07 -45.88 20.10
CA ASP A 330 9.51 -47.15 19.62
C ASP A 330 10.57 -48.27 19.65
N ASP A 331 10.36 -49.24 20.54
CA ASP A 331 11.26 -50.38 20.75
C ASP A 331 10.83 -51.65 19.99
N SER A 332 9.94 -51.57 18.99
CA SER A 332 9.48 -52.72 18.20
C SER A 332 10.61 -53.54 17.57
N VAL A 333 11.70 -52.88 17.16
CA VAL A 333 12.92 -53.51 16.60
C VAL A 333 13.62 -54.44 17.60
N LYS A 334 13.31 -54.36 18.90
CA LYS A 334 13.79 -55.30 19.92
C LYS A 334 13.42 -56.75 19.59
N LYS A 335 12.25 -56.96 18.97
CA LYS A 335 11.73 -58.30 18.67
C LYS A 335 12.42 -58.95 17.46
N TRP A 336 13.32 -58.25 16.77
CA TRP A 336 13.95 -58.72 15.55
C TRP A 336 15.20 -59.57 15.81
N SER A 337 15.63 -59.70 17.07
CA SER A 337 16.72 -60.58 17.50
C SER A 337 16.51 -61.05 18.93
N THR A 338 16.84 -62.31 19.20
CA THR A 338 16.87 -62.88 20.56
C THR A 338 18.21 -62.66 21.28
N LEU A 339 19.28 -62.32 20.54
CA LEU A 339 20.58 -61.98 21.11
C LEU A 339 20.64 -60.52 21.53
N GLU A 340 20.97 -60.29 22.81
CA GLU A 340 20.98 -58.95 23.43
C GLU A 340 21.93 -57.96 22.72
N SER A 341 23.12 -58.41 22.30
CA SER A 341 24.10 -57.56 21.59
C SER A 341 23.56 -57.04 20.25
N ARG A 342 22.88 -57.92 19.50
CA ARG A 342 22.25 -57.61 18.22
C ARG A 342 21.00 -56.74 18.39
N GLU A 343 20.20 -56.99 19.42
CA GLU A 343 19.08 -56.13 19.80
C GLU A 343 19.56 -54.69 20.06
N LYS A 344 20.62 -54.54 20.87
CA LYS A 344 21.21 -53.23 21.18
C LYS A 344 21.71 -52.52 19.93
N GLU A 345 22.32 -53.23 18.98
CA GLU A 345 22.76 -52.65 17.71
C GLU A 345 21.57 -52.18 16.86
N LEU A 346 20.53 -52.99 16.71
CA LEU A 346 19.31 -52.63 15.96
C LEU A 346 18.64 -51.39 16.55
N ARG A 347 18.47 -51.34 17.87
CA ARG A 347 17.88 -50.17 18.57
C ARG A 347 18.74 -48.93 18.39
N LYS A 348 20.07 -49.06 18.49
CA LYS A 348 21.01 -47.95 18.26
C LYS A 348 20.87 -47.39 16.85
N LYS A 349 20.85 -48.24 15.82
CA LYS A 349 20.72 -47.79 14.42
C LYS A 349 19.34 -47.25 14.10
N TYR A 350 18.29 -47.85 14.65
CA TYR A 350 16.92 -47.33 14.56
C TYR A 350 16.84 -45.90 15.08
N ARG A 351 17.26 -45.69 16.33
CA ARG A 351 17.23 -44.38 16.98
C ARG A 351 18.07 -43.35 16.25
N ALA A 352 19.25 -43.72 15.76
CA ALA A 352 20.08 -42.84 14.95
C ALA A 352 19.35 -42.38 13.67
N GLY A 353 18.69 -43.29 12.96
CA GLY A 353 17.95 -42.94 11.74
C GLY A 353 16.68 -42.11 12.00
N ILE A 354 15.98 -42.32 13.12
CA ILE A 354 14.86 -41.45 13.51
C ILE A 354 15.38 -40.06 13.92
N GLN A 355 16.47 -40.01 14.68
CA GLN A 355 17.09 -38.76 15.14
C GLN A 355 17.51 -37.87 13.96
N GLU A 356 18.16 -38.45 12.95
CA GLU A 356 18.55 -37.73 11.72
C GLU A 356 17.35 -37.02 11.08
N ARG A 357 16.22 -37.72 10.92
CA ARG A 357 15.00 -37.16 10.33
C ARG A 357 14.30 -36.14 11.23
N TRP A 358 14.38 -36.33 12.54
CA TRP A 358 13.86 -35.34 13.48
C TRP A 358 14.68 -34.05 13.44
N ASP A 359 16.00 -34.16 13.34
CA ASP A 359 16.88 -32.99 13.23
C ASP A 359 16.67 -32.26 11.88
N GLU A 360 16.39 -32.97 10.79
CA GLU A 360 15.90 -32.37 9.53
C GLU A 360 14.62 -31.53 9.76
N HIS A 361 13.66 -32.05 10.52
CA HIS A 361 12.42 -31.32 10.86
C HIS A 361 12.69 -30.10 11.75
N LYS A 362 13.58 -30.21 12.76
CA LYS A 362 13.94 -29.07 13.63
C LYS A 362 14.57 -27.94 12.82
N ALA A 363 15.49 -28.27 11.92
CA ALA A 363 16.11 -27.30 11.02
C ALA A 363 15.07 -26.62 10.10
N TYR A 364 14.11 -27.39 9.56
CA TYR A 364 13.01 -26.84 8.76
C TYR A 364 12.15 -25.85 9.56
N ARG A 365 11.80 -26.22 10.80
CA ARG A 365 11.03 -25.39 11.71
C ARG A 365 11.75 -24.09 12.03
N GLU A 366 13.03 -24.15 12.38
CA GLU A 366 13.85 -22.96 12.66
C GLU A 366 13.90 -22.02 11.46
N LYS A 367 14.11 -22.57 10.25
CA LYS A 367 14.06 -21.79 9.01
C LYS A 367 12.70 -21.13 8.78
N THR A 368 11.60 -21.83 9.10
CA THR A 368 10.23 -21.30 8.95
C THR A 368 9.97 -20.14 9.92
N ILE A 369 10.38 -20.29 11.18
CA ILE A 369 10.28 -19.22 12.18
C ILE A 369 11.15 -18.03 11.81
N ALA A 370 12.39 -18.26 11.36
CA ALA A 370 13.28 -17.21 10.89
C ALA A 370 12.66 -16.42 9.72
N ARG A 371 12.02 -17.10 8.76
CA ARG A 371 11.29 -16.44 7.66
C ARG A 371 10.15 -15.54 8.15
N LEU A 372 9.45 -15.91 9.23
CA LEU A 372 8.44 -15.04 9.84
C LEU A 372 9.10 -13.81 10.44
N MET A 373 10.19 -13.99 11.20
CA MET A 373 10.91 -12.90 11.84
C MET A 373 11.48 -11.91 10.80
N ASP A 374 12.05 -12.41 9.71
CA ASP A 374 12.65 -11.62 8.63
C ASP A 374 11.63 -11.03 7.66
N SER A 375 10.35 -11.43 7.76
CA SER A 375 9.31 -10.87 6.89
C SER A 375 9.22 -9.35 7.03
N LYS A 376 9.14 -8.65 5.91
CA LYS A 376 9.05 -7.19 5.89
C LYS A 376 7.58 -6.77 5.77
N PRO A 377 7.20 -5.62 6.36
CA PRO A 377 5.92 -5.00 6.06
C PRO A 377 5.81 -4.81 4.55
N LEU A 378 4.64 -5.12 3.98
CA LEU A 378 4.37 -4.70 2.60
C LEU A 378 4.15 -3.19 2.61
N VAL A 379 5.23 -2.45 2.34
CA VAL A 379 5.13 -1.01 2.16
C VAL A 379 4.46 -0.77 0.81
N ARG A 380 3.19 -0.37 0.84
CA ARG A 380 2.45 0.16 -0.31
C ARG A 380 3.05 1.52 -0.66
N ILE A 381 4.17 1.52 -1.39
CA ILE A 381 4.77 2.75 -1.92
C ILE A 381 3.77 3.33 -2.92
N LYS A 382 3.25 4.52 -2.64
CA LYS A 382 2.45 5.29 -3.61
C LYS A 382 3.33 5.55 -4.83
N ARG A 383 2.81 5.20 -6.01
CA ARG A 383 3.47 5.39 -7.29
C ARG A 383 2.56 6.21 -8.18
N THR A 384 3.14 6.98 -9.07
CA THR A 384 2.36 7.52 -10.21
C THR A 384 1.88 6.37 -11.09
N PRO A 385 0.79 6.57 -11.87
CA PRO A 385 0.31 5.56 -12.80
C PRO A 385 1.41 5.04 -13.75
N GLN A 386 2.27 5.93 -14.23
CA GLN A 386 3.36 5.60 -15.15
C GLN A 386 4.46 4.76 -14.47
N GLU A 387 4.80 5.04 -13.22
CA GLU A 387 5.77 4.25 -12.47
C GLU A 387 5.26 2.84 -12.19
N ALA A 388 3.97 2.68 -11.87
CA ALA A 388 3.36 1.37 -11.64
C ALA A 388 3.42 0.48 -12.90
N LEU A 389 3.12 1.05 -14.08
CA LEU A 389 3.19 0.32 -15.36
C LEU A 389 4.64 -0.02 -15.75
N ARG A 390 5.59 0.92 -15.60
CA ARG A 390 7.02 0.63 -15.85
C ARG A 390 7.56 -0.48 -14.96
N LEU A 391 7.09 -0.55 -13.72
CA LEU A 391 7.50 -1.58 -12.78
C LEU A 391 7.00 -2.97 -13.20
N LEU A 392 5.76 -3.07 -13.69
CA LEU A 392 5.24 -4.31 -14.31
C LEU A 392 6.08 -4.75 -15.50
N GLU A 393 6.42 -3.82 -16.40
CA GLU A 393 7.29 -4.09 -17.55
C GLU A 393 8.67 -4.60 -17.10
N PHE A 394 9.26 -3.98 -16.07
CA PHE A 394 10.52 -4.43 -15.50
C PHE A 394 10.41 -5.84 -14.90
N TYR A 395 9.39 -6.13 -14.09
CA TYR A 395 9.19 -7.45 -13.51
C TYR A 395 8.99 -8.53 -14.58
N ALA A 396 8.23 -8.23 -15.63
CA ALA A 396 8.01 -9.14 -16.75
C ALA A 396 9.30 -9.39 -17.54
N ALA A 397 10.04 -8.33 -17.89
CA ALA A 397 11.28 -8.43 -18.65
C ALA A 397 12.38 -9.18 -17.89
N ALA A 398 12.51 -8.91 -16.59
CA ALA A 398 13.50 -9.56 -15.72
C ALA A 398 13.02 -10.91 -15.16
N ARG A 399 11.81 -11.36 -15.51
CA ARG A 399 11.18 -12.58 -14.98
C ARG A 399 11.22 -12.66 -13.45
N VAL A 400 10.98 -11.54 -12.79
CA VAL A 400 10.92 -11.46 -11.33
C VAL A 400 9.61 -12.12 -10.88
N PRO A 401 9.65 -13.15 -10.02
CA PRO A 401 8.44 -13.66 -9.39
C PRO A 401 7.76 -12.56 -8.58
N VAL A 402 6.46 -12.39 -8.76
CA VAL A 402 5.67 -11.36 -8.08
C VAL A 402 4.53 -11.96 -7.27
N ILE A 403 4.11 -11.24 -6.24
CA ILE A 403 2.85 -11.43 -5.54
C ILE A 403 1.88 -10.34 -6.01
N ILE A 404 0.63 -10.73 -6.24
CA ILE A 404 -0.43 -9.84 -6.69
C ILE A 404 -1.47 -9.76 -5.58
N GLU A 405 -1.39 -8.71 -4.76
CA GLU A 405 -2.23 -8.50 -3.59
C GLU A 405 -3.40 -7.56 -3.92
N THR A 406 -4.60 -7.85 -3.45
CA THR A 406 -5.73 -6.91 -3.58
C THR A 406 -5.46 -5.62 -2.79
N LYS A 407 -6.00 -4.49 -3.25
CA LYS A 407 -6.00 -3.24 -2.51
C LYS A 407 -6.91 -3.31 -1.28
N ALA A 408 -7.96 -4.14 -1.33
CA ALA A 408 -8.98 -4.22 -0.28
C ALA A 408 -8.43 -4.68 1.08
N ASP A 409 -7.47 -5.61 1.09
CA ASP A 409 -6.80 -6.13 2.29
C ASP A 409 -5.54 -6.94 1.88
N LEU A 410 -4.91 -7.64 2.81
CA LEU A 410 -3.65 -8.37 2.64
C LEU A 410 -3.81 -9.76 1.98
N TYR A 411 -4.68 -9.87 0.98
CA TYR A 411 -4.98 -11.12 0.28
C TYR A 411 -4.35 -11.14 -1.11
N ALA A 412 -3.64 -12.21 -1.45
CA ALA A 412 -3.01 -12.39 -2.74
C ALA A 412 -3.79 -13.36 -3.64
N LEU A 413 -3.55 -13.26 -4.95
CA LEU A 413 -3.94 -14.31 -5.88
C LEU A 413 -3.19 -15.60 -5.54
N ASP A 414 -3.95 -16.63 -5.20
CA ASP A 414 -3.45 -17.92 -4.73
C ASP A 414 -4.07 -19.06 -5.54
N VAL A 415 -3.23 -20.01 -5.96
CA VAL A 415 -3.67 -21.27 -6.58
C VAL A 415 -4.13 -22.25 -5.52
N GLN A 416 -5.41 -22.64 -5.60
CA GLN A 416 -6.03 -23.58 -4.66
C GLN A 416 -5.21 -24.87 -4.48
N GLY A 417 -4.96 -25.24 -3.22
CA GLY A 417 -4.35 -26.53 -2.86
C GLY A 417 -2.94 -26.45 -2.28
N GLY A 418 -2.36 -25.25 -2.17
CA GLY A 418 -1.04 -25.03 -1.57
C GLY A 418 0.11 -25.55 -2.44
N VAL A 419 1.33 -25.61 -1.90
CA VAL A 419 2.56 -25.86 -2.68
C VAL A 419 2.97 -27.34 -2.87
N LYS A 420 2.23 -28.30 -2.30
CA LYS A 420 2.71 -29.71 -2.16
C LYS A 420 2.97 -30.44 -3.48
N GLU A 421 2.08 -30.26 -4.46
CA GLU A 421 2.15 -30.88 -5.78
C GLU A 421 1.81 -29.81 -6.81
N PRO A 422 2.45 -29.77 -7.98
CA PRO A 422 2.08 -28.84 -9.04
C PRO A 422 0.57 -28.91 -9.30
N ALA A 423 -0.13 -27.80 -9.09
CA ALA A 423 -1.56 -27.74 -9.28
C ALA A 423 -1.93 -28.09 -10.73
N LYS A 424 -3.05 -28.79 -10.91
CA LYS A 424 -3.46 -29.39 -12.19
C LYS A 424 -4.27 -28.40 -13.02
N ASN A 425 -4.50 -28.74 -14.29
CA ASN A 425 -5.44 -28.01 -15.14
C ASN A 425 -6.83 -27.94 -14.49
N GLY A 426 -7.40 -26.74 -14.47
CA GLY A 426 -8.72 -26.47 -13.89
C GLY A 426 -8.70 -26.16 -12.40
N THR A 427 -7.52 -26.15 -11.75
CA THR A 427 -7.42 -25.69 -10.36
C THR A 427 -7.79 -24.21 -10.26
N ASN A 428 -8.65 -23.87 -9.29
CA ASN A 428 -9.16 -22.51 -9.11
C ASN A 428 -8.07 -21.54 -8.63
N VAL A 429 -8.19 -20.28 -9.03
CA VAL A 429 -7.45 -19.15 -8.46
C VAL A 429 -8.39 -18.37 -7.56
N PHE A 430 -8.01 -18.20 -6.30
CA PHE A 430 -8.80 -17.49 -5.32
C PHE A 430 -7.95 -16.45 -4.58
N PHE A 431 -8.52 -15.82 -3.58
CA PHE A 431 -7.82 -14.94 -2.66
C PHE A 431 -7.53 -15.69 -1.36
N TYR A 432 -6.28 -15.61 -0.90
CA TYR A 432 -5.86 -16.13 0.39
C TYR A 432 -4.94 -15.13 1.10
N PRO A 433 -4.86 -15.12 2.44
CA PRO A 433 -3.95 -14.22 3.14
C PRO A 433 -2.50 -14.41 2.68
N THR A 434 -1.88 -13.31 2.28
CA THR A 434 -0.58 -13.31 1.61
C THR A 434 0.48 -13.98 2.47
N HIS A 435 1.05 -15.06 1.95
CA HIS A 435 2.10 -15.86 2.58
C HIS A 435 3.39 -16.02 1.74
N GLY A 436 3.42 -15.57 0.49
CA GLY A 436 4.59 -15.60 -0.39
C GLY A 436 5.11 -16.99 -0.74
N GLN A 437 4.33 -18.05 -0.55
CA GLN A 437 4.66 -19.39 -1.02
C GLN A 437 4.46 -19.50 -2.55
N ALA A 438 5.01 -20.53 -3.19
CA ALA A 438 5.03 -20.65 -4.65
C ALA A 438 3.64 -20.60 -5.32
N ASN A 439 2.56 -20.96 -4.61
CA ASN A 439 1.17 -20.91 -5.10
C ASN A 439 0.60 -19.47 -5.16
N GLU A 440 1.27 -18.48 -4.58
CA GLU A 440 0.97 -17.04 -4.71
C GLU A 440 1.99 -16.28 -5.57
N GLN A 441 2.99 -16.99 -6.10
CA GLN A 441 4.04 -16.40 -6.91
C GLN A 441 3.72 -16.56 -8.39
N TRP A 442 3.79 -15.44 -9.10
CA TRP A 442 3.43 -15.34 -10.50
C TRP A 442 4.60 -14.76 -11.31
N LEU A 443 4.80 -15.28 -12.52
CA LEU A 443 5.61 -14.62 -13.54
C LEU A 443 4.67 -13.93 -14.52
N LEU A 444 4.94 -12.66 -14.80
CA LEU A 444 4.24 -11.90 -15.82
C LEU A 444 4.94 -12.12 -17.17
N VAL A 445 4.27 -12.80 -18.08
CA VAL A 445 4.80 -13.09 -19.42
C VAL A 445 4.18 -12.10 -20.42
N PRO A 446 4.96 -11.27 -21.13
CA PRO A 446 4.42 -10.30 -22.08
C PRO A 446 3.55 -10.97 -23.17
N ALA A 447 2.37 -10.40 -23.44
CA ALA A 447 1.40 -10.92 -24.40
C ALA A 447 1.44 -10.21 -25.78
N GLY A 448 2.54 -9.52 -26.09
CA GLY A 448 2.76 -8.86 -27.39
C GLY A 448 1.99 -7.53 -27.60
N LYS A 449 1.24 -7.05 -26.58
CA LYS A 449 0.60 -5.73 -26.58
C LYS A 449 1.09 -4.92 -25.37
N PRO A 450 1.11 -3.57 -25.43
CA PRO A 450 1.50 -2.73 -24.30
C PRO A 450 0.69 -3.07 -23.04
N ASN A 451 1.38 -3.25 -21.92
CA ASN A 451 0.80 -3.58 -20.62
C ASN A 451 -0.07 -4.85 -20.59
N ALA A 452 0.07 -5.76 -21.57
CA ALA A 452 -0.69 -7.01 -21.61
C ALA A 452 0.20 -8.20 -21.23
N TYR A 453 -0.32 -9.05 -20.33
CA TYR A 453 0.44 -10.17 -19.76
C TYR A 453 -0.38 -11.45 -19.68
N HIS A 454 0.33 -12.58 -19.72
CA HIS A 454 -0.12 -13.87 -19.19
C HIS A 454 0.49 -14.06 -17.79
N PHE A 455 -0.25 -14.72 -16.90
CA PHE A 455 0.11 -14.86 -15.50
C PHE A 455 0.50 -16.32 -15.28
N GLN A 456 1.79 -16.61 -15.26
CA GLN A 456 2.30 -17.97 -15.08
C GLN A 456 2.52 -18.25 -13.59
N SER A 457 1.85 -19.27 -13.06
CA SER A 457 2.04 -19.75 -11.69
C SER A 457 3.43 -20.38 -11.53
N LEU A 458 4.22 -19.91 -10.55
CA LEU A 458 5.52 -20.51 -10.23
C LEU A 458 5.37 -21.90 -9.61
N HIS A 459 4.22 -22.19 -9.00
CA HIS A 459 3.89 -23.48 -8.40
C HIS A 459 3.72 -24.61 -9.43
N SER A 460 3.21 -24.31 -10.61
CA SER A 460 2.84 -25.34 -11.60
C SER A 460 3.38 -25.12 -13.01
N GLY A 461 3.86 -23.91 -13.33
CA GLY A 461 4.22 -23.50 -14.68
C GLY A 461 3.02 -23.20 -15.59
N ARG A 462 1.79 -23.34 -15.09
CA ARG A 462 0.53 -23.09 -15.80
C ARG A 462 0.15 -21.61 -15.78
N PHE A 463 -0.78 -21.22 -16.64
CA PHE A 463 -1.22 -19.83 -16.78
C PHE A 463 -2.62 -19.63 -16.22
N ILE A 464 -2.95 -18.42 -15.78
CA ILE A 464 -4.35 -18.03 -15.51
C ILE A 464 -5.14 -18.04 -16.83
N HIS A 465 -6.24 -18.79 -16.84
CA HIS A 465 -7.25 -18.86 -17.89
C HIS A 465 -8.60 -18.39 -17.34
N ILE A 466 -9.37 -17.72 -18.19
CA ILE A 466 -10.81 -17.59 -17.96
C ILE A 466 -11.45 -18.96 -18.16
N SER A 467 -12.14 -19.46 -17.13
CA SER A 467 -12.73 -20.80 -17.14
C SER A 467 -13.65 -21.00 -18.34
N ASN A 468 -13.49 -22.15 -19.01
CA ASN A 468 -14.20 -22.51 -20.25
C ASN A 468 -14.09 -21.47 -21.38
N ALA A 469 -13.05 -20.62 -21.37
CA ALA A 469 -12.88 -19.49 -22.28
C ALA A 469 -14.07 -18.51 -22.32
N LYS A 470 -14.86 -18.46 -21.24
CA LYS A 470 -16.08 -17.67 -21.16
C LYS A 470 -15.76 -16.24 -20.71
N ASP A 471 -15.26 -15.39 -21.62
CA ASP A 471 -14.97 -13.98 -21.31
C ASP A 471 -16.26 -13.17 -21.14
N GLU A 472 -16.84 -13.23 -19.94
CA GLU A 472 -18.07 -12.56 -19.52
C GLU A 472 -18.08 -12.33 -18.00
N GLN A 473 -19.04 -11.55 -17.54
CA GLN A 473 -19.22 -11.26 -16.11
C GLN A 473 -19.56 -12.52 -15.31
N GLY A 474 -18.87 -12.72 -14.18
CA GLY A 474 -19.05 -13.83 -13.25
C GLY A 474 -18.14 -15.03 -13.54
N SER A 475 -17.40 -15.05 -14.64
CA SER A 475 -16.52 -16.17 -14.97
C SER A 475 -15.36 -16.28 -13.99
N SER A 476 -15.15 -17.48 -13.44
CA SER A 476 -14.03 -17.80 -12.57
C SER A 476 -12.71 -17.92 -13.33
N LEU A 477 -11.61 -17.74 -12.60
CA LEU A 477 -10.26 -17.87 -13.12
C LEU A 477 -9.62 -19.16 -12.59
N VAL A 478 -9.05 -19.94 -13.49
CA VAL A 478 -8.39 -21.22 -13.19
C VAL A 478 -6.98 -21.21 -13.75
N ILE A 479 -6.11 -22.11 -13.29
CA ILE A 479 -4.85 -22.37 -13.98
C ILE A 479 -4.99 -23.49 -15.02
N TRP A 480 -4.36 -23.31 -16.19
CA TRP A 480 -4.35 -24.30 -17.26
C TRP A 480 -3.05 -24.21 -18.09
N ASP A 481 -2.69 -25.31 -18.75
CA ASP A 481 -1.55 -25.37 -19.68
C ASP A 481 -1.79 -24.48 -20.92
N GLY A 482 -0.73 -23.86 -21.43
CA GLY A 482 -0.79 -23.04 -22.65
C GLY A 482 -1.15 -21.57 -22.41
N ALA A 483 -0.62 -20.71 -23.27
CA ALA A 483 -0.84 -19.26 -23.30
C ALA A 483 -0.53 -18.72 -24.71
N GLY A 484 -0.78 -17.44 -24.95
CA GLY A 484 -0.46 -16.77 -26.22
C GLY A 484 -1.62 -16.69 -27.19
N ALA A 485 -1.32 -16.56 -28.49
CA ALA A 485 -2.33 -16.32 -29.53
C ALA A 485 -3.38 -17.44 -29.66
N GLU A 486 -3.01 -18.69 -29.34
CA GLU A 486 -3.92 -19.84 -29.32
C GLU A 486 -4.88 -19.83 -28.13
N TYR A 487 -4.56 -19.05 -27.09
CA TYR A 487 -5.31 -18.97 -25.84
C TYR A 487 -5.62 -17.50 -25.49
N PRO A 488 -6.43 -16.80 -26.30
CA PRO A 488 -6.73 -15.38 -26.08
C PRO A 488 -7.34 -15.10 -24.69
N GLN A 489 -8.05 -16.06 -24.10
CA GLN A 489 -8.63 -15.98 -22.76
C GLN A 489 -7.60 -15.91 -21.61
N THR A 490 -6.30 -15.89 -21.91
CA THR A 490 -5.20 -15.79 -20.94
C THR A 490 -4.55 -14.40 -20.91
N VAL A 491 -5.01 -13.48 -21.75
CA VAL A 491 -4.43 -12.14 -21.90
C VAL A 491 -5.17 -11.16 -21.00
N PHE A 492 -4.45 -10.52 -20.08
CA PHE A 492 -5.00 -9.44 -19.26
C PHE A 492 -4.19 -8.16 -19.45
N THR A 493 -4.88 -7.05 -19.71
CA THR A 493 -4.27 -5.72 -19.90
C THR A 493 -4.32 -4.94 -18.59
N ALA A 494 -3.15 -4.49 -18.12
CA ALA A 494 -3.03 -3.67 -16.93
C ALA A 494 -3.35 -2.19 -17.22
N LYS A 495 -4.07 -1.54 -16.30
CA LYS A 495 -4.22 -0.08 -16.22
C LYS A 495 -3.92 0.36 -14.79
N ALA A 496 -3.27 1.50 -14.63
CA ALA A 496 -2.94 2.04 -13.31
C ALA A 496 -3.94 3.12 -12.90
N ASP A 497 -4.35 3.08 -11.63
CA ASP A 497 -5.14 4.10 -10.95
C ASP A 497 -4.23 5.24 -10.46
N ALA A 498 -4.82 6.38 -10.08
CA ALA A 498 -4.09 7.58 -9.64
C ALA A 498 -3.15 7.36 -8.45
N ASP A 499 -3.43 6.35 -7.61
CA ASP A 499 -2.62 5.99 -6.44
C ASP A 499 -1.54 4.93 -6.74
N GLY A 500 -1.40 4.53 -8.00
CA GLY A 500 -0.43 3.54 -8.46
C GLY A 500 -0.87 2.09 -8.27
N SER A 501 -2.10 1.83 -7.80
CA SER A 501 -2.69 0.48 -7.86
C SER A 501 -3.05 0.11 -9.31
N LEU A 502 -3.12 -1.19 -9.59
CA LEU A 502 -3.29 -1.73 -10.92
C LEU A 502 -4.63 -2.47 -11.04
N ARG A 503 -5.27 -2.36 -12.21
CA ARG A 503 -6.45 -3.13 -12.59
C ARG A 503 -6.12 -3.93 -13.83
N PHE A 504 -6.52 -5.20 -13.84
CA PHE A 504 -6.27 -6.10 -14.97
C PHE A 504 -7.58 -6.41 -15.66
N TYR A 505 -7.61 -6.25 -16.99
CA TYR A 505 -8.80 -6.39 -17.80
C TYR A 505 -8.68 -7.53 -18.80
N SER A 506 -9.72 -8.35 -18.93
CA SER A 506 -9.88 -9.31 -20.02
C SER A 506 -9.98 -8.62 -21.39
N GLN A 507 -10.01 -9.40 -22.47
CA GLN A 507 -10.11 -8.84 -23.82
C GLN A 507 -11.43 -8.12 -24.06
N LYS A 508 -12.52 -8.57 -23.43
CA LYS A 508 -13.82 -7.87 -23.47
C LYS A 508 -13.96 -6.74 -22.44
N GLY A 509 -12.92 -6.45 -21.67
CA GLY A 509 -12.89 -5.32 -20.75
C GLY A 509 -13.52 -5.59 -19.38
N TYR A 510 -13.72 -6.84 -18.99
CA TYR A 510 -14.09 -7.19 -17.62
C TYR A 510 -12.85 -7.16 -16.72
N ALA A 511 -12.98 -6.60 -15.52
CA ALA A 511 -11.88 -6.53 -14.56
C ALA A 511 -11.73 -7.86 -13.81
N LEU A 512 -10.49 -8.21 -13.47
CA LEU A 512 -10.23 -9.15 -12.38
C LEU A 512 -10.82 -8.60 -11.07
N ASP A 513 -11.56 -9.41 -10.36
CA ASP A 513 -12.42 -8.99 -9.26
C ASP A 513 -12.45 -10.02 -8.12
N LEU A 514 -12.39 -9.53 -6.90
CA LEU A 514 -12.65 -10.27 -5.68
C LEU A 514 -14.16 -10.51 -5.50
N ALA A 515 -14.59 -11.76 -5.66
CA ALA A 515 -15.99 -12.12 -5.56
C ALA A 515 -16.64 -11.63 -4.25
N GLY A 516 -17.67 -10.79 -4.38
CA GLY A 516 -18.40 -10.21 -3.24
C GLY A 516 -17.76 -8.96 -2.64
N GLY A 517 -16.61 -8.51 -3.13
CA GLY A 517 -15.96 -7.24 -2.78
C GLY A 517 -15.38 -7.16 -1.37
N VAL A 518 -15.50 -8.21 -0.55
CA VAL A 518 -15.00 -8.28 0.83
C VAL A 518 -13.96 -9.41 0.92
N PRO A 519 -12.71 -9.11 1.30
CA PRO A 519 -11.67 -10.12 1.47
C PRO A 519 -12.06 -11.13 2.54
N LYS A 520 -11.99 -12.41 2.18
CA LYS A 520 -12.14 -13.55 3.08
C LYS A 520 -11.42 -14.75 2.49
N ASP A 521 -11.04 -15.69 3.34
CA ASP A 521 -10.38 -16.92 2.92
C ASP A 521 -11.14 -17.58 1.78
N ARG A 522 -10.41 -17.84 0.69
CA ARG A 522 -10.89 -18.59 -0.48
C ARG A 522 -12.04 -17.91 -1.23
N ALA A 523 -12.17 -16.58 -1.12
CA ALA A 523 -13.02 -15.82 -2.03
C ALA A 523 -12.50 -15.96 -3.47
N ASP A 524 -13.38 -16.25 -4.42
CA ASP A 524 -12.96 -16.52 -5.79
C ASP A 524 -12.41 -15.27 -6.50
N LEU A 525 -11.43 -15.49 -7.38
CA LEU A 525 -11.10 -14.54 -8.44
C LEU A 525 -12.10 -14.74 -9.58
N ILE A 526 -12.81 -13.67 -9.94
CA ILE A 526 -13.79 -13.67 -11.03
C ILE A 526 -13.53 -12.52 -12.01
N LEU A 527 -14.17 -12.59 -13.18
CA LEU A 527 -14.36 -11.43 -14.04
C LEU A 527 -15.60 -10.66 -13.62
N TRP A 528 -15.50 -9.34 -13.52
CA TRP A 528 -16.67 -8.51 -13.23
C TRP A 528 -16.65 -7.19 -13.99
N LYS A 529 -17.81 -6.56 -14.10
CA LYS A 529 -17.92 -5.23 -14.71
C LYS A 529 -17.11 -4.24 -13.87
N SER A 530 -16.27 -3.45 -14.54
CA SER A 530 -15.47 -2.42 -13.88
C SER A 530 -16.36 -1.46 -13.09
N HIS A 531 -16.11 -1.32 -11.80
CA HIS A 531 -16.87 -0.43 -10.89
C HIS A 531 -15.96 0.41 -9.98
N GLY A 532 -14.64 0.36 -10.15
CA GLY A 532 -13.74 1.26 -9.42
C GLY A 532 -13.40 0.82 -7.99
N GLY A 533 -13.99 -0.27 -7.48
CA GLY A 533 -13.82 -0.70 -6.09
C GLY A 533 -12.45 -1.30 -5.78
N ALA A 534 -12.12 -1.40 -4.50
CA ALA A 534 -10.83 -1.92 -4.02
C ALA A 534 -10.62 -3.41 -4.34
N GLY A 535 -11.69 -4.19 -4.48
CA GLY A 535 -11.62 -5.60 -4.92
C GLY A 535 -11.19 -5.80 -6.38
N GLN A 536 -11.12 -4.73 -7.18
CA GLN A 536 -10.65 -4.73 -8.57
C GLN A 536 -9.27 -4.09 -8.74
N ALA A 537 -8.72 -3.54 -7.66
CA ALA A 537 -7.43 -2.87 -7.64
C ALA A 537 -6.40 -3.74 -6.93
N PHE A 538 -5.19 -3.78 -7.44
CA PHE A 538 -4.13 -4.68 -6.99
C PHE A 538 -2.81 -3.94 -6.84
N TYR A 539 -2.02 -4.37 -5.87
CA TYR A 539 -0.61 -4.03 -5.80
C TYR A 539 0.24 -5.23 -6.22
N VAL A 540 1.30 -4.96 -6.98
CA VAL A 540 2.23 -5.98 -7.45
C VAL A 540 3.59 -5.73 -6.81
N PHE A 541 4.13 -6.73 -6.14
CA PHE A 541 5.39 -6.66 -5.41
C PHE A 541 6.29 -7.84 -5.79
N PRO A 542 7.62 -7.70 -5.73
CA PRO A 542 8.51 -8.83 -5.91
C PRO A 542 8.27 -9.83 -4.78
N ALA A 543 8.16 -11.11 -5.11
CA ALA A 543 8.03 -12.16 -4.13
C ALA A 543 9.33 -12.29 -3.31
N PRO A 544 9.25 -12.64 -2.02
CA PRO A 544 10.43 -13.08 -1.28
C PRO A 544 11.03 -14.30 -1.99
N GLU A 545 12.37 -14.46 -1.91
CA GLU A 545 13.10 -15.53 -2.60
C GLU A 545 12.36 -16.88 -2.52
N PRO A 546 12.21 -17.59 -3.64
CA PRO A 546 11.39 -18.79 -3.68
C PRO A 546 11.92 -19.82 -2.68
N ALA A 547 11.03 -20.38 -1.86
CA ALA A 547 11.31 -21.65 -1.22
C ALA A 547 11.69 -22.64 -2.33
N ALA A 548 12.91 -23.17 -2.27
CA ALA A 548 13.49 -24.02 -3.30
C ALA A 548 12.46 -25.06 -3.79
N GLN A 549 12.26 -25.12 -5.11
CA GLN A 549 11.36 -26.09 -5.73
C GLN A 549 11.81 -27.52 -5.36
N PRO A 550 10.93 -28.38 -4.85
CA PRO A 550 11.17 -29.81 -4.86
C PRO A 550 11.02 -30.29 -6.30
N GLY A 551 12.13 -30.35 -7.05
CA GLY A 551 12.17 -31.10 -8.32
C GLY A 551 12.74 -30.41 -9.56
N ALA A 552 13.33 -29.21 -9.47
CA ALA A 552 14.10 -28.66 -10.58
C ALA A 552 15.39 -29.49 -10.78
N LYS A 553 15.30 -30.57 -11.57
CA LYS A 553 16.48 -31.17 -12.18
C LYS A 553 17.09 -30.12 -13.12
N LYS A 554 18.36 -29.80 -12.88
CA LYS A 554 19.22 -29.13 -13.86
C LYS A 554 19.36 -29.99 -15.11
#